data_AF-A0AAU1WW02-F1
#
_entry.id   AF-A0AAU1WW02-F1
#
_cell.length_a   1.000
_cell.length_b   1.000
_cell.length_c   1.000
_cell.angle_alpha   90.00
_cell.angle_beta   90.00
_cell.angle_gamma   90.00
#
_symmetry.space_group_name_H-M   'P 1'
#
loop_
_entity.id
_entity.type
_entity.pdbx_description
1 polymer ?
#
loop_
_entity_poly.entity_id
_entity_poly.type
_entity_poly.pdbx_seq_one_letter_code
_entity_poly.pdbx_strand_id
1 'polypeptide(L)'
;MTAEHPGGRDAAGHRTAAPAALTGLVREVRDRALAWTEDHLGGFVLPDDVLEPHTKVDHTLKPLGELAQLCGTAQRVIAPDDPSHASAGRLIGFAWEQTRHGELLLELLRSEPFAAYPFEIYAAFAGHGLRHEGFERLARRIATTRGWAFTEQHANRQLGLVNSERRVGVAPHADAEEVLRRTWLGGLCEPWMLERASGYSLTHAAYHVTDWGTAPERMPADLDVYLRTWLPPWVDGCLESDQWDLTGELLAVGAGLPGEPPVELFAAAWPVLARVQHPGGALPETGPPVELPEDGAPAGEEPYPFLGCYHSTLVTAFAASLTVARLEETPAADAVHPAVPTPSGRKQPA
;
A
#
# COMPACT_ATOMS: atom_id res chain seq x y z
N MET A 1 -27.55 -13.52 44.12
CA MET A 1 -27.16 -12.12 43.93
C MET A 1 -26.71 -11.97 42.49
N THR A 2 -27.66 -11.56 41.66
CA THR A 2 -27.50 -11.23 40.25
C THR A 2 -26.95 -9.81 40.13
N ALA A 3 -25.89 -9.63 39.35
CA ALA A 3 -25.41 -8.31 38.93
C ALA A 3 -25.40 -8.28 37.40
N GLU A 4 -26.38 -7.59 36.85
CA GLU A 4 -26.49 -7.23 35.43
C GLU A 4 -25.43 -6.17 35.09
N HIS A 5 -24.75 -6.34 33.96
CA HIS A 5 -23.97 -5.29 33.30
C HIS A 5 -24.90 -4.50 32.36
N PRO A 6 -24.92 -3.15 32.41
CA PRO A 6 -25.72 -2.37 31.47
C PRO A 6 -24.95 -2.22 30.16
N GLY A 7 -25.37 -2.95 29.14
CA GLY A 7 -25.08 -2.61 27.74
C GLY A 7 -25.81 -1.31 27.40
N GLY A 8 -25.05 -0.25 27.12
CA GLY A 8 -25.59 1.02 26.65
C GLY A 8 -26.15 0.88 25.24
N ARG A 9 -27.47 0.86 25.11
CA ARG A 9 -28.20 1.18 23.87
C ARG A 9 -28.74 2.58 24.02
N ASP A 10 -28.37 3.50 23.14
CA ASP A 10 -29.04 4.80 23.03
C ASP A 10 -30.34 4.67 22.24
N ALA A 11 -31.40 5.26 22.77
CA ALA A 11 -32.80 5.06 22.39
C ALA A 11 -33.23 5.77 21.09
N ALA A 12 -32.32 6.06 20.16
CA ALA A 12 -32.60 6.93 19.02
C ALA A 12 -32.22 6.39 17.63
N GLY A 13 -31.94 5.09 17.46
CA GLY A 13 -31.83 4.46 16.13
C GLY A 13 -30.86 5.16 15.16
N HIS A 14 -29.84 5.84 15.66
CA HIS A 14 -28.83 6.49 14.83
C HIS A 14 -27.89 5.42 14.30
N ARG A 15 -27.85 5.28 12.97
CA ARG A 15 -26.75 4.59 12.27
C ARG A 15 -25.43 5.15 12.80
N THR A 16 -24.47 4.27 13.07
CA THR A 16 -23.12 4.57 13.57
C THR A 16 -22.46 5.69 12.73
N ALA A 17 -22.50 6.93 13.23
CA ALA A 17 -22.06 8.11 12.49
C ALA A 17 -20.51 8.22 12.39
N ALA A 18 -19.80 7.62 13.34
CA ALA A 18 -18.33 7.71 13.42
C ALA A 18 -17.60 6.99 12.27
N PRO A 19 -17.96 5.74 11.87
CA PRO A 19 -17.37 5.08 10.70
C PRO A 19 -17.61 5.83 9.39
N ALA A 20 -18.79 6.44 9.21
CA ALA A 20 -19.12 7.20 7.99
C ALA A 20 -18.33 8.51 7.90
N ALA A 21 -18.18 9.24 9.01
CA ALA A 21 -17.37 10.45 9.07
C ALA A 21 -15.88 10.16 8.83
N LEU A 22 -15.35 9.10 9.43
CA LEU A 22 -13.97 8.64 9.17
C LEU A 22 -13.79 8.28 7.68
N THR A 23 -14.68 7.47 7.11
CA THR A 23 -14.62 7.09 5.69
C THR A 23 -14.62 8.32 4.77
N GLY A 24 -15.49 9.31 5.06
CA GLY A 24 -15.52 10.57 4.31
C GLY A 24 -14.22 11.36 4.38
N LEU A 25 -13.62 11.47 5.57
CA LEU A 25 -12.32 12.12 5.77
C LEU A 25 -11.20 11.40 4.99
N VAL A 26 -11.13 10.07 5.08
CA VAL A 26 -10.09 9.29 4.39
C VAL A 26 -10.24 9.41 2.86
N ARG A 27 -11.47 9.44 2.34
CA ARG A 27 -11.74 9.70 0.92
C ARG A 27 -11.23 11.08 0.49
N GLU A 28 -11.47 12.12 1.28
CA GLU A 28 -10.98 13.48 0.99
C GLU A 28 -9.45 13.53 0.94
N VAL A 29 -8.76 12.91 1.89
CA VAL A 29 -7.29 12.83 1.93
C VAL A 29 -6.73 12.11 0.70
N ARG A 30 -7.33 10.95 0.35
CA ARG A 30 -7.01 10.18 -0.87
C ARG A 30 -7.13 11.05 -2.11
N ASP A 31 -8.28 11.70 -2.27
CA ASP A 31 -8.63 12.42 -3.49
C ASP A 31 -7.70 13.62 -3.70
N ARG A 32 -7.34 14.33 -2.62
CA ARG A 32 -6.32 15.40 -2.68
C ARG A 32 -4.93 14.87 -3.05
N ALA A 33 -4.51 13.73 -2.49
CA ALA A 33 -3.21 13.14 -2.79
C ALA A 33 -3.10 12.67 -4.25
N LEU A 34 -4.18 12.08 -4.79
CA LEU A 34 -4.25 11.70 -6.20
C LEU A 34 -4.26 12.93 -7.11
N ALA A 35 -5.04 13.97 -6.78
CA ALA A 35 -5.06 15.22 -7.53
C ALA A 35 -3.68 15.89 -7.57
N TRP A 36 -2.99 15.97 -6.42
CA TRP A 36 -1.61 16.47 -6.37
C TRP A 36 -0.70 15.68 -7.32
N THR A 37 -0.81 14.36 -7.31
CA THR A 37 0.03 13.48 -8.15
C THR A 37 -0.24 13.73 -9.64
N GLU A 38 -1.49 13.93 -10.05
CA GLU A 38 -1.86 14.30 -11.43
C GLU A 38 -1.28 15.67 -11.83
N ASP A 39 -1.34 16.65 -10.94
CA ASP A 39 -0.78 17.99 -11.19
C ASP A 39 0.77 17.98 -11.26
N HIS A 40 1.41 16.95 -10.71
CA HIS A 40 2.87 16.83 -10.58
C HIS A 40 3.49 15.75 -11.48
N LEU A 41 2.79 15.32 -12.52
CA LEU A 41 3.29 14.33 -13.49
C LEU A 41 4.67 14.68 -14.08
N GLY A 42 4.99 15.97 -14.18
CA GLY A 42 6.31 16.44 -14.62
C GLY A 42 7.49 15.90 -13.80
N GLY A 43 7.29 15.65 -12.50
CA GLY A 43 8.32 15.05 -11.64
C GLY A 43 8.58 13.56 -11.89
N PHE A 44 7.69 12.88 -12.61
CA PHE A 44 7.78 11.46 -12.95
C PHE A 44 8.24 11.22 -14.40
N VAL A 45 8.41 12.28 -15.20
CA VAL A 45 8.89 12.14 -16.58
C VAL A 45 10.32 11.62 -16.58
N LEU A 46 10.56 10.54 -17.32
CA LEU A 46 11.91 10.01 -17.49
C LEU A 46 12.71 10.92 -18.43
N PRO A 47 13.98 11.21 -18.12
CA PRO A 47 14.82 11.99 -19.02
C PRO A 47 15.20 11.17 -20.27
N ASP A 48 15.55 11.85 -21.36
CA ASP A 48 15.92 11.21 -22.63
C ASP A 48 17.12 10.27 -22.50
N ASP A 49 18.01 10.54 -21.55
CA ASP A 49 19.23 9.81 -21.23
C ASP A 49 19.05 8.80 -20.07
N VAL A 50 17.82 8.35 -19.80
CA VAL A 50 17.52 7.46 -18.66
C VAL A 50 18.30 6.13 -18.65
N LEU A 51 18.79 5.71 -19.82
CA LEU A 51 19.60 4.49 -19.98
C LEU A 51 21.10 4.71 -19.78
N GLU A 52 21.54 5.96 -19.69
CA GLU A 52 22.95 6.28 -19.53
C GLU A 52 23.41 6.02 -18.08
N PRO A 53 24.64 5.51 -17.86
CA PRO A 53 25.10 5.10 -16.53
C PRO A 53 25.11 6.19 -15.45
N HIS A 54 25.08 7.48 -15.83
CA HIS A 54 25.04 8.59 -14.88
C HIS A 54 23.63 8.90 -14.36
N THR A 55 22.59 8.35 -14.98
CA THR A 55 21.21 8.56 -14.53
C THR A 55 20.98 7.85 -13.20
N LYS A 56 20.49 8.61 -12.22
CA LYS A 56 20.19 8.08 -10.89
C LYS A 56 18.84 7.37 -10.91
N VAL A 57 18.87 6.04 -10.83
CA VAL A 57 17.67 5.18 -10.74
C VAL A 57 16.72 5.67 -9.64
N ASP A 58 17.26 5.98 -8.46
CA ASP A 58 16.48 6.43 -7.29
C ASP A 58 15.74 7.76 -7.50
N HIS A 59 16.16 8.58 -8.46
CA HIS A 59 15.56 9.88 -8.73
C HIS A 59 14.70 9.88 -10.02
N THR A 60 14.64 8.76 -10.73
CA THR A 60 13.99 8.67 -12.05
C THR A 60 13.08 7.45 -12.14
N LEU A 61 13.66 6.27 -12.30
CA LEU A 61 12.94 5.01 -12.48
C LEU A 61 12.21 4.55 -11.21
N LYS A 62 12.79 4.79 -10.02
CA LYS A 62 12.17 4.42 -8.75
C LYS A 62 10.84 5.16 -8.51
N PRO A 63 10.77 6.51 -8.60
CA PRO A 63 9.49 7.23 -8.52
C PRO A 63 8.44 6.70 -9.49
N LEU A 64 8.82 6.35 -10.72
CA LEU A 64 7.91 5.83 -11.73
C LEU A 64 7.37 4.43 -11.37
N GLY A 65 8.23 3.55 -10.85
CA GLY A 65 7.84 2.23 -10.37
C GLY A 65 6.91 2.30 -9.16
N GLU A 66 7.17 3.24 -8.25
CA GLU A 66 6.33 3.51 -7.07
C GLU A 66 4.96 4.06 -7.48
N LEU A 67 4.93 5.01 -8.43
CA LEU A 67 3.68 5.50 -9.03
C LEU A 67 2.86 4.35 -9.60
N ALA A 68 3.46 3.49 -10.42
CA ALA A 68 2.79 2.34 -11.01
C ALA A 68 2.27 1.35 -9.96
N GLN A 69 3.07 1.04 -8.94
CA GLN A 69 2.72 0.08 -7.89
C GLN A 69 1.58 0.58 -6.99
N LEU A 70 1.72 1.81 -6.48
CA LEU A 70 0.83 2.37 -5.48
C LEU A 70 -0.52 2.77 -6.10
N CYS A 71 -0.51 3.48 -7.24
CA CYS A 71 -1.74 3.82 -7.96
C CYS A 71 -2.40 2.58 -8.57
N GLY A 72 -1.59 1.61 -9.04
CA GLY A 72 -2.07 0.30 -9.46
C GLY A 72 -2.92 -0.37 -8.40
N THR A 73 -2.36 -0.48 -7.20
CA THR A 73 -3.04 -1.13 -6.09
C THR A 73 -4.27 -0.35 -5.66
N ALA A 74 -4.17 0.97 -5.56
CA ALA A 74 -5.31 1.85 -5.29
C ALA A 74 -6.46 1.64 -6.30
N GLN A 75 -6.16 1.62 -7.60
CA GLN A 75 -7.17 1.39 -8.64
C GLN A 75 -7.93 0.07 -8.45
N ARG A 76 -7.27 -1.00 -8.00
CA ARG A 76 -7.93 -2.31 -7.80
C ARG A 76 -8.96 -2.30 -6.69
N VAL A 77 -8.73 -1.52 -5.64
CA VAL A 77 -9.58 -1.50 -4.44
C VAL A 77 -10.61 -0.38 -4.48
N ILE A 78 -10.38 0.67 -5.27
CA ILE A 78 -11.37 1.73 -5.48
C ILE A 78 -12.47 1.22 -6.42
N ALA A 79 -13.73 1.43 -6.01
CA ALA A 79 -14.91 1.06 -6.79
C ALA A 79 -14.89 1.70 -8.20
N PRO A 80 -15.27 0.98 -9.28
CA PRO A 80 -15.17 1.50 -10.66
C PRO A 80 -15.99 2.77 -10.96
N ASP A 81 -17.01 3.07 -10.17
CA ASP A 81 -17.86 4.26 -10.29
C ASP A 81 -17.34 5.47 -9.51
N ASP A 82 -16.35 5.28 -8.63
CA ASP A 82 -15.64 6.36 -7.96
C ASP A 82 -14.67 7.04 -8.95
N PRO A 83 -14.73 8.38 -9.15
CA PRO A 83 -13.85 9.09 -10.07
C PRO A 83 -12.35 8.84 -9.83
N SER A 84 -11.97 8.57 -8.58
CA SER A 84 -10.57 8.28 -8.20
C SER A 84 -10.07 6.96 -8.79
N HIS A 85 -10.96 6.03 -9.17
CA HIS A 85 -10.59 4.84 -9.93
C HIS A 85 -10.02 5.22 -11.30
N ALA A 86 -10.69 6.12 -12.02
CA ALA A 86 -10.25 6.58 -13.33
C ALA A 86 -8.97 7.42 -13.23
N SER A 87 -8.82 8.21 -12.17
CA SER A 87 -7.59 8.97 -11.88
C SER A 87 -6.39 8.04 -11.68
N ALA A 88 -6.49 7.05 -10.78
CA ALA A 88 -5.44 6.07 -10.56
C ALA A 88 -5.08 5.30 -11.85
N GLY A 89 -6.09 4.95 -12.66
CA GLY A 89 -5.90 4.35 -13.99
C GLY A 89 -5.06 5.20 -14.95
N ARG A 90 -5.31 6.51 -15.02
CA ARG A 90 -4.53 7.44 -15.85
C ARG A 90 -3.08 7.53 -15.39
N LEU A 91 -2.83 7.58 -14.08
CA LEU A 91 -1.48 7.64 -13.51
C LEU A 91 -0.65 6.40 -13.88
N ILE A 92 -1.24 5.20 -13.81
CA ILE A 92 -0.58 3.96 -14.24
C ILE A 92 -0.34 3.97 -15.76
N GLY A 93 -1.33 4.43 -16.53
CA GLY A 93 -1.21 4.58 -17.99
C GLY A 93 -0.06 5.50 -18.39
N PHE A 94 0.04 6.67 -17.75
CA PHE A 94 1.17 7.59 -17.91
C PHE A 94 2.50 6.89 -17.59
N ALA A 95 2.58 6.19 -16.45
CA ALA A 95 3.80 5.50 -16.06
C ALA A 95 4.22 4.44 -17.09
N TRP A 96 3.24 3.73 -17.67
CA TRP A 96 3.49 2.74 -18.71
C TRP A 96 3.98 3.37 -20.02
N GLU A 97 3.41 4.51 -20.41
CA GLU A 97 3.88 5.28 -21.57
C GLU A 97 5.32 5.74 -21.42
N GLN A 98 5.72 6.21 -20.23
CA GLN A 98 7.12 6.60 -19.95
C GLN A 98 8.11 5.44 -20.16
N THR A 99 7.69 4.20 -19.89
CA THR A 99 8.52 3.01 -20.17
C THR A 99 8.49 2.57 -21.63
N ARG A 100 7.85 3.33 -22.53
CA ARG A 100 7.58 2.98 -23.92
C ARG A 100 6.85 1.64 -24.02
N HIS A 101 5.84 1.45 -23.18
CA HIS A 101 5.08 0.21 -23.08
C HIS A 101 5.97 -1.02 -22.79
N GLY A 102 6.96 -0.86 -21.90
CA GLY A 102 7.85 -1.93 -21.45
C GLY A 102 9.10 -2.16 -22.29
N GLU A 103 9.27 -1.51 -23.44
CA GLU A 103 10.50 -1.65 -24.25
C GLU A 103 11.71 -1.09 -23.49
N LEU A 104 11.56 0.03 -22.77
CA LEU A 104 12.63 0.60 -21.95
C LEU A 104 13.12 -0.39 -20.87
N LEU A 105 12.19 -1.03 -20.17
CA LEU A 105 12.51 -2.00 -19.12
C LEU A 105 13.19 -3.25 -19.71
N LEU A 106 12.85 -3.63 -20.94
CA LEU A 106 13.53 -4.71 -21.64
C LEU A 106 14.98 -4.33 -22.01
N GLU A 107 15.21 -3.11 -22.47
CA GLU A 107 16.56 -2.60 -22.73
C GLU A 107 17.40 -2.61 -21.44
N LEU A 108 16.85 -2.11 -20.33
CA LEU A 108 17.50 -2.15 -19.02
C LEU A 108 17.83 -3.58 -18.57
N LEU A 109 16.87 -4.51 -18.69
CA LEU A 109 17.09 -5.91 -18.30
C LEU A 109 18.16 -6.60 -19.16
N ARG A 110 18.34 -6.20 -20.42
CA ARG A 110 19.42 -6.70 -21.30
C ARG A 110 20.77 -6.15 -20.90
N SER A 111 20.84 -4.86 -20.58
CA SER A 111 22.08 -4.17 -20.22
C SER A 111 22.55 -4.56 -18.82
N GLU A 112 21.62 -4.77 -17.90
CA GLU A 112 21.87 -5.03 -16.49
C GLU A 112 21.13 -6.28 -15.99
N PRO A 113 21.43 -7.48 -16.53
CA PRO A 113 20.72 -8.72 -16.15
C PRO A 113 20.96 -9.16 -14.70
N PHE A 114 21.88 -8.50 -14.00
CA PHE A 114 22.17 -8.68 -12.57
C PHE A 114 21.33 -7.76 -11.67
N ALA A 115 20.70 -6.73 -12.23
CA ALA A 115 19.92 -5.76 -11.45
C ALA A 115 18.47 -6.24 -11.29
N ALA A 116 17.94 -6.14 -10.06
CA ALA A 116 16.56 -6.52 -9.77
C ALA A 116 15.54 -5.43 -10.17
N TYR A 117 15.93 -4.15 -10.15
CA TYR A 117 14.98 -3.04 -10.30
C TYR A 117 14.18 -3.04 -11.61
N PRO A 118 14.71 -3.40 -12.82
CA PRO A 118 13.88 -3.44 -14.02
C PRO A 118 12.77 -4.48 -13.90
N PHE A 119 13.07 -5.58 -13.21
CA PHE A 119 12.14 -6.66 -12.92
C PHE A 119 11.06 -6.24 -11.92
N GLU A 120 11.45 -5.59 -10.82
CA GLU A 120 10.53 -5.09 -9.80
C GLU A 120 9.59 -4.02 -10.38
N ILE A 121 10.11 -3.08 -11.17
CA ILE A 121 9.31 -2.04 -11.84
C ILE A 121 8.35 -2.68 -12.85
N TYR A 122 8.83 -3.60 -13.70
CA TYR A 122 7.96 -4.31 -14.64
C TYR A 122 6.86 -5.10 -13.92
N ALA A 123 7.15 -5.71 -12.78
CA ALA A 123 6.19 -6.48 -12.01
C ALA A 123 5.01 -5.65 -11.50
N ALA A 124 5.22 -4.36 -11.20
CA ALA A 124 4.13 -3.44 -10.89
C ALA A 124 3.13 -3.37 -12.06
N PHE A 125 3.61 -3.10 -13.28
CA PHE A 125 2.78 -3.07 -14.49
C PHE A 125 2.12 -4.42 -14.81
N ALA A 126 2.89 -5.50 -14.75
CA ALA A 126 2.42 -6.85 -15.03
C ALA A 126 1.30 -7.28 -14.08
N GLY A 127 1.38 -6.86 -12.81
CA GLY A 127 0.32 -7.03 -11.82
C GLY A 127 -1.03 -6.47 -12.29
N HIS A 128 -1.04 -5.37 -13.04
CA HIS A 128 -2.23 -4.71 -13.60
C HIS A 128 -2.57 -5.11 -15.03
N GLY A 129 -1.96 -6.18 -15.55
CA GLY A 129 -2.25 -6.68 -16.90
C GLY A 129 -1.58 -5.89 -18.02
N LEU A 130 -0.71 -4.93 -17.71
CA LEU A 130 0.13 -4.24 -18.67
C LEU A 130 1.37 -5.08 -18.93
N ARG A 131 1.48 -5.64 -20.13
CA ARG A 131 2.37 -6.75 -20.44
C ARG A 131 3.24 -6.45 -21.65
N HIS A 132 4.51 -6.87 -21.60
CA HIS A 132 5.45 -6.79 -22.70
C HIS A 132 6.08 -8.17 -22.97
N GLU A 133 5.74 -8.79 -24.10
CA GLU A 133 6.16 -10.17 -24.38
C GLU A 133 7.69 -10.33 -24.44
N GLY A 134 8.39 -9.32 -24.99
CA GLY A 134 9.85 -9.32 -25.09
C GLY A 134 10.52 -9.34 -23.71
N PHE A 135 9.98 -8.56 -22.78
CA PHE A 135 10.43 -8.54 -21.39
C PHE A 135 10.22 -9.90 -20.75
N GLU A 136 9.01 -10.45 -20.81
CA GLU A 136 8.68 -11.72 -20.15
C GLU A 136 9.46 -12.90 -20.71
N ARG A 137 9.77 -12.90 -22.01
CA ARG A 137 10.64 -13.91 -22.62
C ARG A 137 12.05 -13.86 -22.02
N LEU A 138 12.62 -12.66 -21.83
CA LEU A 138 13.94 -12.51 -21.23
C LEU A 138 13.93 -12.81 -19.73
N ALA A 139 12.94 -12.29 -19.00
CA ALA A 139 12.71 -12.55 -17.58
C ALA A 139 12.66 -14.05 -17.28
N ARG A 140 11.92 -14.83 -18.08
CA ARG A 140 11.87 -16.30 -17.97
C ARG A 140 13.24 -16.97 -18.12
N ARG A 141 14.16 -16.38 -18.90
CA ARG A 141 15.52 -16.93 -19.06
C ARG A 141 16.40 -16.52 -17.89
N ILE A 142 16.38 -15.26 -17.50
CA ILE A 142 17.16 -14.72 -16.38
C ILE A 142 16.80 -15.43 -15.07
N ALA A 143 15.51 -15.63 -14.81
CA ALA A 143 15.01 -16.30 -13.60
C ALA A 143 15.50 -17.76 -13.44
N THR A 144 15.96 -18.40 -14.53
CA THR A 144 16.52 -19.77 -14.49
C THR A 144 18.03 -19.80 -14.23
N THR A 145 18.69 -18.64 -14.18
CA THR A 145 20.14 -18.58 -13.99
C THR A 145 20.51 -18.76 -12.52
N ARG A 146 21.71 -19.27 -12.28
CA ARG A 146 22.29 -19.33 -10.93
C ARG A 146 22.53 -17.93 -10.36
N GLY A 147 22.93 -16.96 -11.19
CA GLY A 147 23.14 -15.59 -10.76
C GLY A 147 21.88 -15.01 -10.12
N TRP A 148 20.73 -15.21 -10.76
CA TRP A 148 19.44 -14.81 -10.22
C TRP A 148 19.09 -15.51 -8.91
N ALA A 149 19.21 -16.85 -8.87
CA ALA A 149 18.88 -17.64 -7.68
C ALA A 149 19.77 -17.36 -6.45
N PHE A 150 21.00 -16.86 -6.67
CA PHE A 150 21.99 -16.60 -5.63
C PHE A 150 22.39 -15.13 -5.53
N THR A 151 21.52 -14.21 -5.95
CA THR A 151 21.78 -12.77 -5.79
C THR A 151 21.82 -12.40 -4.31
N GLU A 152 22.95 -11.83 -3.84
CA GLU A 152 23.13 -11.46 -2.43
C GLU A 152 22.30 -10.22 -2.07
N GLN A 153 21.23 -10.42 -1.29
CA GLN A 153 20.32 -9.34 -0.87
C GLN A 153 19.78 -9.58 0.54
N HIS A 154 19.32 -8.49 1.17
CA HIS A 154 18.53 -8.57 2.40
C HIS A 154 17.21 -9.32 2.17
N ALA A 155 16.74 -10.06 3.17
CA ALA A 155 15.59 -10.95 3.04
C ALA A 155 14.29 -10.23 2.61
N ASN A 156 14.08 -8.98 3.03
CA ASN A 156 12.92 -8.18 2.61
C ASN A 156 12.96 -7.85 1.11
N ARG A 157 14.14 -7.53 0.55
CA ARG A 157 14.32 -7.30 -0.89
C ARG A 157 14.15 -8.60 -1.68
N GLN A 158 14.69 -9.72 -1.16
CA GLN A 158 14.47 -11.04 -1.75
C GLN A 158 12.98 -11.40 -1.80
N LEU A 159 12.22 -11.08 -0.75
CA LEU A 159 10.77 -11.31 -0.71
C LEU A 159 10.02 -10.48 -1.76
N GLY A 160 10.46 -9.23 -1.99
CA GLY A 160 9.97 -8.38 -3.07
C GLY A 160 10.22 -8.95 -4.46
N LEU A 161 11.39 -9.55 -4.67
CA LEU A 161 11.72 -10.23 -5.91
C LEU A 161 10.85 -11.48 -6.13
N VAL A 162 10.64 -12.29 -5.08
CA VAL A 162 9.73 -13.44 -5.11
C VAL A 162 8.29 -13.03 -5.41
N ASN A 163 7.81 -11.90 -4.85
CA ASN A 163 6.50 -11.34 -5.20
C ASN A 163 6.46 -10.87 -6.68
N SER A 164 7.52 -10.22 -7.14
CA SER A 164 7.65 -9.74 -8.52
C SER A 164 7.62 -10.89 -9.52
N GLU A 165 8.33 -11.98 -9.24
CA GLU A 165 8.34 -13.20 -10.07
C GLU A 165 6.94 -13.76 -10.30
N ARG A 166 6.13 -13.84 -9.23
CA ARG A 166 4.73 -14.25 -9.33
C ARG A 166 3.91 -13.35 -10.23
N ARG A 167 4.06 -12.03 -10.11
CA ARG A 167 3.31 -11.04 -10.91
C ARG A 167 3.70 -11.07 -12.39
N VAL A 168 4.99 -11.24 -12.68
CA VAL A 168 5.50 -11.43 -14.04
C VAL A 168 5.06 -12.78 -14.62
N GLY A 169 4.77 -13.78 -13.77
CA GLY A 169 4.37 -15.11 -14.19
C GLY A 169 5.56 -16.04 -14.46
N VAL A 170 6.68 -15.81 -13.77
CA VAL A 170 7.81 -16.75 -13.75
C VAL A 170 7.79 -17.57 -12.46
N ALA A 171 8.40 -18.75 -12.50
CA ALA A 171 8.55 -19.57 -11.30
C ALA A 171 9.42 -18.83 -10.27
N PRO A 172 8.97 -18.69 -9.02
CA PRO A 172 9.78 -18.05 -7.99
C PRO A 172 11.09 -18.80 -7.74
N HIS A 173 12.18 -18.05 -7.54
CA HIS A 173 13.50 -18.65 -7.31
C HIS A 173 13.69 -19.16 -5.87
N ALA A 174 12.87 -18.72 -4.94
CA ALA A 174 12.92 -19.09 -3.52
C ALA A 174 11.51 -19.29 -2.95
N ASP A 175 11.43 -20.08 -1.87
CA ASP A 175 10.19 -20.22 -1.12
C ASP A 175 9.88 -18.93 -0.35
N ALA A 176 8.68 -18.39 -0.54
CA ALA A 176 8.31 -17.11 0.05
C ALA A 176 8.20 -17.17 1.58
N GLU A 177 7.76 -18.29 2.14
CA GLU A 177 7.63 -18.46 3.59
C GLU A 177 9.01 -18.55 4.24
N GLU A 178 9.92 -19.34 3.68
CA GLU A 178 11.30 -19.42 4.16
C GLU A 178 12.02 -18.07 4.10
N VAL A 179 11.85 -17.31 3.01
CA VAL A 179 12.41 -15.95 2.89
C VAL A 179 11.76 -15.00 3.90
N LEU A 180 10.43 -15.05 4.06
CA LEU A 180 9.71 -14.22 5.03
C LEU A 180 10.25 -14.44 6.45
N ARG A 181 10.48 -15.69 6.88
CA ARG A 181 11.00 -16.01 8.21
C ARG A 181 12.41 -15.49 8.49
N ARG A 182 13.16 -15.09 7.45
CA ARG A 182 14.48 -14.45 7.57
C ARG A 182 14.41 -12.92 7.65
N THR A 183 13.23 -12.32 7.52
CA THR A 183 13.01 -10.87 7.64
C THR A 183 12.89 -10.44 9.10
N TRP A 184 13.01 -9.14 9.37
CA TRP A 184 12.77 -8.55 10.70
C TRP A 184 11.36 -8.88 11.21
N LEU A 185 10.34 -8.73 10.36
CA LEU A 185 8.96 -9.09 10.68
C LEU A 185 8.80 -10.59 10.92
N GLY A 186 9.33 -11.43 10.03
CA GLY A 186 9.21 -12.88 10.14
C GLY A 186 9.93 -13.51 11.33
N GLY A 187 10.96 -12.81 11.83
CA GLY A 187 11.66 -13.15 13.07
C GLY A 187 10.96 -12.68 14.35
N LEU A 188 9.82 -11.98 14.24
CA LEU A 188 9.09 -11.41 15.37
C LEU A 188 10.00 -10.60 16.31
N CYS A 189 10.88 -9.79 15.71
CA CYS A 189 11.87 -9.01 16.44
C CYS A 189 11.24 -8.16 17.56
N GLU A 190 12.05 -7.78 18.55
CA GLU A 190 11.58 -6.98 19.67
C GLU A 190 11.00 -5.64 19.17
N PRO A 191 9.75 -5.30 19.53
CA PRO A 191 9.02 -4.19 18.91
C PRO A 191 9.58 -2.81 19.27
N TRP A 192 10.30 -2.69 20.39
CA TRP A 192 11.01 -1.46 20.77
C TRP A 192 12.32 -1.25 20.00
N MET A 193 12.73 -2.20 19.16
CA MET A 193 13.87 -2.06 18.25
C MET A 193 13.48 -1.51 16.87
N LEU A 194 12.22 -1.09 16.71
CA LEU A 194 11.77 -0.46 15.47
C LEU A 194 12.45 0.91 15.32
N GLU A 195 13.23 1.07 14.26
CA GLU A 195 13.78 2.32 13.77
C GLU A 195 13.27 2.56 12.35
N ARG A 196 13.62 3.69 11.74
CA ARG A 196 13.19 4.02 10.38
C ARG A 196 13.46 2.89 9.37
N ALA A 197 14.69 2.38 9.31
CA ALA A 197 15.09 1.39 8.32
C ALA A 197 14.40 0.02 8.54
N SER A 198 14.22 -0.41 9.79
CA SER A 198 13.46 -1.62 10.10
C SER A 198 11.95 -1.43 9.89
N GLY A 199 11.42 -0.21 10.10
CA GLY A 199 10.07 0.20 9.74
C GLY A 199 9.76 -0.03 8.26
N TYR A 200 10.55 0.56 7.36
CA TYR A 200 10.40 0.31 5.92
C TYR A 200 10.60 -1.16 5.53
N SER A 201 11.57 -1.83 6.16
CA SER A 201 11.79 -3.26 5.89
C SER A 201 10.60 -4.12 6.31
N LEU A 202 9.94 -3.78 7.42
CA LEU A 202 8.74 -4.45 7.92
C LEU A 202 7.53 -4.16 7.03
N THR A 203 7.30 -2.90 6.64
CA THR A 203 6.13 -2.53 5.82
C THR A 203 6.21 -3.19 4.45
N HIS A 204 7.38 -3.17 3.81
CA HIS A 204 7.60 -3.87 2.55
C HIS A 204 7.44 -5.39 2.67
N ALA A 205 7.92 -6.00 3.76
CA ALA A 205 7.71 -7.43 3.98
C ALA A 205 6.20 -7.75 4.08
N ALA A 206 5.44 -6.96 4.83
CA ALA A 206 3.99 -7.11 4.92
C ALA A 206 3.31 -6.94 3.55
N TYR A 207 3.69 -5.92 2.77
CA TYR A 207 3.16 -5.71 1.42
C TYR A 207 3.46 -6.87 0.49
N HIS A 208 4.68 -7.39 0.48
CA HIS A 208 5.02 -8.48 -0.43
C HIS A 208 4.29 -9.79 -0.10
N VAL A 209 4.02 -10.04 1.18
CA VAL A 209 3.20 -11.19 1.65
C VAL A 209 1.75 -11.03 1.23
N THR A 210 1.14 -9.87 1.51
CA THR A 210 -0.28 -9.61 1.24
C THR A 210 -0.55 -9.19 -0.20
N ASP A 211 0.45 -9.25 -1.08
CA ASP A 211 0.37 -8.75 -2.45
C ASP A 211 -0.16 -7.30 -2.50
N TRP A 212 0.44 -6.47 -1.66
CA TRP A 212 0.14 -5.06 -1.42
C TRP A 212 -1.30 -4.85 -0.93
N GLY A 213 -1.80 -5.77 -0.09
CA GLY A 213 -3.14 -5.72 0.49
C GLY A 213 -4.23 -6.38 -0.35
N THR A 214 -3.90 -6.94 -1.52
CA THR A 214 -4.89 -7.62 -2.40
C THR A 214 -5.10 -9.10 -2.09
N ALA A 215 -4.24 -9.67 -1.25
CA ALA A 215 -4.31 -11.05 -0.77
C ALA A 215 -4.01 -11.12 0.75
N PRO A 216 -4.84 -10.47 1.59
CA PRO A 216 -4.61 -10.37 3.03
C PRO A 216 -4.55 -11.72 3.74
N GLU A 217 -5.23 -12.73 3.21
CA GLU A 217 -5.27 -14.11 3.73
C GLU A 217 -3.91 -14.84 3.67
N ARG A 218 -2.93 -14.29 2.94
CA ARG A 218 -1.56 -14.83 2.89
C ARG A 218 -0.73 -14.49 4.12
N MET A 219 -1.18 -13.56 4.96
CA MET A 219 -0.47 -13.19 6.19
C MET A 219 -0.51 -14.35 7.20
N PRO A 220 0.64 -14.87 7.67
CA PRO A 220 0.67 -15.87 8.74
C PRO A 220 0.04 -15.35 10.03
N ALA A 221 -0.71 -16.21 10.73
CA ALA A 221 -1.47 -15.83 11.92
C ALA A 221 -0.62 -15.27 13.05
N ASP A 222 0.61 -15.78 13.23
CA ASP A 222 1.54 -15.27 14.25
C ASP A 222 2.04 -13.86 13.93
N LEU A 223 2.26 -13.55 12.65
CA LEU A 223 2.63 -12.21 12.20
C LEU A 223 1.44 -11.24 12.27
N ASP A 224 0.24 -11.68 11.94
CA ASP A 224 -0.99 -10.87 12.11
C ASP A 224 -1.19 -10.46 13.57
N VAL A 225 -1.10 -11.40 14.52
CA VAL A 225 -1.18 -11.10 15.96
C VAL A 225 -0.11 -10.09 16.38
N TYR A 226 1.13 -10.28 15.92
CA TYR A 226 2.23 -9.39 16.24
C TYR A 226 2.00 -7.97 15.70
N LEU A 227 1.62 -7.84 14.42
CA LEU A 227 1.32 -6.55 13.79
C LEU A 227 0.14 -5.85 14.48
N ARG A 228 -0.95 -6.57 14.77
CA ARG A 228 -2.12 -5.99 15.48
C ARG A 228 -1.78 -5.50 16.87
N THR A 229 -0.82 -6.14 17.54
CA THR A 229 -0.38 -5.74 18.87
C THR A 229 0.45 -4.45 18.83
N TRP A 230 1.31 -4.30 17.82
CA TRP A 230 2.36 -3.26 17.83
C TRP A 230 2.17 -2.12 16.84
N LEU A 231 1.28 -2.25 15.85
CA LEU A 231 0.94 -1.16 14.94
C LEU A 231 0.50 0.12 15.68
N PRO A 232 -0.39 0.09 16.69
CA PRO A 232 -0.80 1.31 17.36
C PRO A 232 0.35 2.12 17.99
N PRO A 233 1.19 1.58 18.88
CA PRO A 233 2.29 2.36 19.45
C PRO A 233 3.35 2.78 18.42
N TRP A 234 3.55 2.03 17.34
CA TRP A 234 4.46 2.45 16.26
C TRP A 234 3.91 3.62 15.45
N VAL A 235 2.61 3.61 15.14
CA VAL A 235 1.94 4.74 14.47
C VAL A 235 1.97 5.96 15.37
N ASP A 236 1.64 5.82 16.66
CA ASP A 236 1.71 6.92 17.63
C ASP A 236 3.12 7.54 17.68
N GLY A 237 4.17 6.72 17.78
CA GLY A 237 5.55 7.20 17.78
C GLY A 237 5.98 7.87 16.46
N CYS A 238 5.47 7.40 15.32
CA CYS A 238 5.69 8.04 14.03
C CYS A 238 5.01 9.42 13.95
N LEU A 239 3.77 9.52 14.43
CA LEU A 239 3.03 10.79 14.50
C LEU A 239 3.73 11.79 15.42
N GLU A 240 4.19 11.36 16.60
CA GLU A 240 4.92 12.21 17.55
C GLU A 240 6.26 12.71 17.02
N SER A 241 6.88 11.96 16.11
CA SER A 241 8.20 12.26 15.54
C SER A 241 8.13 12.86 14.14
N ASP A 242 6.94 13.32 13.72
CA ASP A 242 6.65 13.87 12.39
C ASP A 242 7.16 12.94 11.26
N GLN A 243 6.92 11.63 11.35
CA GLN A 243 7.31 10.61 10.38
C GLN A 243 6.13 10.23 9.49
N TRP A 244 5.69 11.17 8.65
CA TRP A 244 4.44 11.06 7.91
C TRP A 244 4.45 9.97 6.85
N ASP A 245 5.58 9.80 6.17
CA ASP A 245 5.76 8.74 5.18
C ASP A 245 5.57 7.36 5.82
N LEU A 246 6.36 7.06 6.85
CA LEU A 246 6.29 5.80 7.59
C LEU A 246 4.93 5.61 8.30
N THR A 247 4.28 6.69 8.72
CA THR A 247 2.90 6.65 9.23
C THR A 247 1.96 6.09 8.17
N GLY A 248 1.99 6.65 6.95
CA GLY A 248 1.19 6.17 5.83
C GLY A 248 1.48 4.70 5.51
N GLU A 249 2.75 4.29 5.56
CA GLU A 249 3.14 2.90 5.34
C GLU A 249 2.52 1.96 6.39
N LEU A 250 2.63 2.30 7.68
CA LEU A 250 2.05 1.49 8.76
C LEU A 250 0.52 1.42 8.70
N LEU A 251 -0.14 2.50 8.26
CA LEU A 251 -1.59 2.50 8.04
C LEU A 251 -1.99 1.57 6.88
N ALA A 252 -1.23 1.56 5.79
CA ALA A 252 -1.44 0.61 4.70
C ALA A 252 -1.23 -0.85 5.16
N VAL A 253 -0.23 -1.11 6.02
CA VAL A 253 -0.08 -2.44 6.65
C VAL A 253 -1.34 -2.80 7.44
N GLY A 254 -1.81 -1.92 8.32
CA GLY A 254 -3.04 -2.16 9.10
C GLY A 254 -4.28 -2.41 8.26
N ALA A 255 -4.42 -1.73 7.11
CA ALA A 255 -5.51 -1.95 6.16
C ALA A 255 -5.36 -3.27 5.39
N GLY A 256 -4.13 -3.68 5.09
CA GLY A 256 -3.82 -4.92 4.37
C GLY A 256 -3.86 -6.21 5.21
N LEU A 257 -4.18 -6.14 6.51
CA LEU A 257 -4.30 -7.32 7.38
C LEU A 257 -5.63 -8.07 7.20
N PRO A 258 -5.63 -9.41 7.36
CA PRO A 258 -6.86 -10.21 7.30
C PRO A 258 -7.76 -9.94 8.50
N GLY A 259 -9.08 -10.07 8.36
CA GLY A 259 -10.03 -9.96 9.48
C GLY A 259 -10.70 -8.59 9.60
N GLU A 260 -10.95 -8.10 10.81
CA GLU A 260 -11.59 -6.79 11.03
C GLU A 260 -10.57 -5.64 10.89
N PRO A 261 -10.96 -4.50 10.28
CA PRO A 261 -10.09 -3.33 10.19
C PRO A 261 -9.80 -2.75 11.58
N PRO A 262 -8.57 -2.23 11.84
CA PRO A 262 -8.24 -1.59 13.10
C PRO A 262 -8.83 -0.17 13.18
N VAL A 263 -10.16 -0.07 13.36
CA VAL A 263 -10.92 1.19 13.28
C VAL A 263 -10.39 2.25 14.25
N GLU A 264 -10.01 1.88 15.47
CA GLU A 264 -9.49 2.82 16.47
C GLU A 264 -8.14 3.43 16.06
N LEU A 265 -7.26 2.62 15.45
CA LEU A 265 -5.99 3.10 14.88
C LEU A 265 -6.26 4.12 13.78
N PHE A 266 -7.18 3.81 12.87
CA PHE A 266 -7.55 4.68 11.77
C PHE A 266 -8.20 5.99 12.26
N ALA A 267 -9.08 5.90 13.26
CA ALA A 267 -9.73 7.06 13.87
C ALA A 267 -8.73 7.99 14.58
N ALA A 268 -7.65 7.45 15.13
CA ALA A 268 -6.58 8.25 15.74
C ALA A 268 -5.67 8.93 14.71
N ALA A 269 -5.24 8.19 13.67
CA ALA A 269 -4.18 8.64 12.77
C ALA A 269 -4.66 9.51 11.60
N TRP A 270 -5.77 9.14 10.93
CA TRP A 270 -6.23 9.85 9.73
C TRP A 270 -6.56 11.33 9.96
N PRO A 271 -7.20 11.74 11.08
CA PRO A 271 -7.39 13.16 11.39
C PRO A 271 -6.08 13.94 11.53
N VAL A 272 -4.98 13.29 11.96
CA VAL A 272 -3.66 13.93 12.03
C VAL A 272 -3.10 14.12 10.63
N LEU A 273 -3.07 13.06 9.81
CA LEU A 273 -2.60 13.15 8.42
C LEU A 273 -3.39 14.16 7.59
N ALA A 274 -4.71 14.23 7.77
CA ALA A 274 -5.56 15.22 7.10
C ALA A 274 -5.21 16.67 7.45
N ARG A 275 -4.71 16.92 8.67
CA ARG A 275 -4.25 18.27 9.08
C ARG A 275 -2.85 18.60 8.58
N VAL A 276 -2.00 17.60 8.43
CA VAL A 276 -0.62 17.75 7.93
C VAL A 276 -0.60 17.89 6.40
N GLN A 277 -1.55 17.27 5.70
CA GLN A 277 -1.68 17.38 4.25
C GLN A 277 -1.87 18.84 3.84
N HIS A 278 -0.97 19.34 2.99
CA HIS A 278 -1.07 20.68 2.45
C HIS A 278 -2.39 20.82 1.64
N PRO A 279 -3.01 22.02 1.56
CA PRO A 279 -4.25 22.19 0.77
C PRO A 279 -4.14 21.76 -0.70
N GLY A 280 -2.93 21.84 -1.26
CA GLY A 280 -2.60 21.34 -2.60
C GLY A 280 -2.49 19.80 -2.70
N GLY A 281 -2.60 19.07 -1.60
CA GLY A 281 -2.61 17.60 -1.54
C GLY A 281 -1.28 16.94 -1.19
N ALA A 282 -0.17 17.67 -1.27
CA ALA A 282 1.16 17.18 -0.88
C ALA A 282 1.24 16.84 0.61
N LEU A 283 1.98 15.79 0.93
CA LEU A 283 2.37 15.44 2.29
C LEU A 283 3.91 15.38 2.36
N PRO A 284 4.59 16.08 3.28
CA PRO A 284 6.04 15.94 3.44
C PRO A 284 6.39 14.54 3.94
N GLU A 285 7.60 14.06 3.64
CA GLU A 285 8.05 12.77 4.17
C GLU A 285 8.23 12.81 5.69
N THR A 286 8.86 13.89 6.18
CA THR A 286 9.17 14.08 7.61
C THR A 286 9.17 15.55 8.01
N GLY A 287 9.10 15.79 9.32
CA GLY A 287 9.26 17.12 9.93
C GLY A 287 7.96 17.92 9.96
N PRO A 288 7.97 19.11 10.59
CA PRO A 288 6.75 19.89 10.75
C PRO A 288 6.17 20.32 9.39
N PRO A 289 4.82 20.35 9.24
CA PRO A 289 4.21 20.89 8.03
C PRO A 289 4.56 22.37 7.84
N VAL A 290 4.58 22.82 6.59
CA VAL A 290 4.82 24.23 6.27
C VAL A 290 3.62 25.05 6.73
N GLU A 291 3.88 26.07 7.55
CA GLU A 291 2.84 27.01 7.96
C GLU A 291 2.39 27.84 6.77
N LEU A 292 1.09 27.86 6.51
CA LEU A 292 0.50 28.73 5.50
C LEU A 292 0.52 30.18 6.02
N PRO A 293 0.84 31.18 5.18
CA PRO A 293 0.71 32.59 5.56
C PRO A 293 -0.72 32.90 6.02
N GLU A 294 -0.86 33.63 7.15
CA GLU A 294 -2.16 33.98 7.75
C GLU A 294 -3.08 34.76 6.79
N ASP A 295 -2.49 35.40 5.78
CA ASP A 295 -3.13 36.38 4.90
C ASP A 295 -3.94 35.74 3.75
N GLY A 296 -3.94 34.40 3.64
CA GLY A 296 -4.65 33.69 2.57
C GLY A 296 -4.13 33.99 1.16
N ALA A 297 -2.89 34.50 1.05
CA ALA A 297 -2.21 34.65 -0.23
C ALA A 297 -2.16 33.28 -0.93
N PRO A 298 -2.39 33.20 -2.25
CA PRO A 298 -2.30 31.93 -2.95
C PRO A 298 -0.92 31.32 -2.70
N ALA A 299 -0.90 30.02 -2.40
CA ALA A 299 0.32 29.22 -2.33
C ALA A 299 0.98 29.22 -3.71
N GLY A 300 1.72 30.29 -4.02
CA GLY A 300 2.34 30.51 -5.31
C GLY A 300 3.67 29.77 -5.47
N GLU A 301 4.11 29.05 -4.45
CA GLU A 301 5.29 28.20 -4.45
C GLU A 301 4.91 26.81 -3.94
N GLU A 302 5.45 25.78 -4.59
CA GLU A 302 5.35 24.40 -4.13
C GLU A 302 5.92 24.32 -2.70
N PRO A 303 5.14 23.85 -1.70
CA PRO A 303 5.56 23.88 -0.31
C PRO A 303 6.75 22.95 -0.03
N TYR A 304 6.97 21.96 -0.90
CA TYR A 304 8.00 20.95 -0.75
C TYR A 304 8.68 20.67 -2.10
N PRO A 305 10.00 20.40 -2.11
CA PRO A 305 10.64 19.79 -3.28
C PRO A 305 9.97 18.45 -3.61
N PHE A 306 9.77 18.15 -4.90
CA PHE A 306 9.12 16.91 -5.36
C PHE A 306 9.67 15.66 -4.65
N LEU A 307 11.00 15.47 -4.63
CA LEU A 307 11.64 14.32 -3.99
C LEU A 307 11.45 14.24 -2.47
N GLY A 308 11.00 15.31 -1.80
CA GLY A 308 10.74 15.33 -0.36
C GLY A 308 9.27 15.14 0.01
N CYS A 309 8.38 14.95 -0.96
CA CYS A 309 6.94 14.78 -0.70
C CYS A 309 6.22 13.79 -1.64
N TYR A 310 6.79 13.42 -2.80
CA TYR A 310 6.06 12.57 -3.75
C TYR A 310 5.73 11.20 -3.15
N HIS A 311 6.70 10.57 -2.47
CA HIS A 311 6.55 9.22 -1.95
C HIS A 311 5.48 9.17 -0.87
N SER A 312 5.59 10.03 0.15
CA SER A 312 4.60 10.15 1.21
C SER A 312 3.20 10.50 0.70
N THR A 313 3.11 11.31 -0.37
CA THR A 313 1.83 11.62 -1.00
C THR A 313 1.23 10.40 -1.70
N LEU A 314 2.03 9.63 -2.45
CA LEU A 314 1.59 8.38 -3.09
C LEU A 314 1.20 7.31 -2.06
N VAL A 315 2.03 7.11 -1.03
CA VAL A 315 1.76 6.19 0.08
C VAL A 315 0.46 6.57 0.78
N THR A 316 0.21 7.87 0.98
CA THR A 316 -1.05 8.36 1.56
C THR A 316 -2.26 8.01 0.70
N ALA A 317 -2.19 8.25 -0.61
CA ALA A 317 -3.26 7.86 -1.54
C ALA A 317 -3.50 6.34 -1.52
N PHE A 318 -2.44 5.55 -1.51
CA PHE A 318 -2.48 4.09 -1.43
C PHE A 318 -3.11 3.59 -0.12
N ALA A 319 -2.59 4.03 1.03
CA ALA A 319 -3.07 3.66 2.35
C ALA A 319 -4.54 4.06 2.54
N ALA A 320 -4.90 5.27 2.11
CA ALA A 320 -6.28 5.76 2.20
C ALA A 320 -7.24 4.93 1.34
N SER A 321 -6.82 4.53 0.14
CA SER A 321 -7.61 3.67 -0.74
C SER A 321 -7.86 2.30 -0.13
N LEU A 322 -6.84 1.69 0.47
CA LEU A 322 -6.99 0.44 1.22
C LEU A 322 -7.93 0.63 2.43
N THR A 323 -7.71 1.68 3.24
CA THR A 323 -8.55 1.94 4.43
C THR A 323 -10.03 2.09 4.04
N VAL A 324 -10.35 2.88 3.01
CA VAL A 324 -11.73 3.09 2.54
C VAL A 324 -12.36 1.76 2.11
N ALA A 325 -11.66 0.99 1.27
CA ALA A 325 -12.16 -0.31 0.83
C ALA A 325 -12.49 -1.23 2.03
N ARG A 326 -11.62 -1.26 3.05
CA ARG A 326 -11.79 -2.12 4.23
C ARG A 326 -12.91 -1.65 5.16
N LEU A 327 -13.08 -0.34 5.31
CA LEU A 327 -14.18 0.23 6.10
C LEU A 327 -15.54 -0.02 5.44
N GLU A 328 -15.59 -0.09 4.11
CA GLU A 328 -16.80 -0.33 3.33
C GLU A 328 -17.12 -1.82 3.15
N GLU A 329 -16.11 -2.67 3.09
CA GLU A 329 -16.25 -4.14 3.09
C GLU A 329 -16.85 -4.67 4.39
N THR A 330 -16.63 -3.98 5.51
CA THR A 330 -17.19 -4.35 6.81
C THR A 330 -18.71 -4.11 6.75
N PRO A 331 -19.55 -5.14 6.62
CA PRO A 331 -20.98 -4.95 6.73
C PRO A 331 -21.24 -4.48 8.16
N ALA A 332 -22.12 -3.49 8.33
CA ALA A 332 -22.70 -3.23 9.64
C ALA A 332 -23.20 -4.56 10.21
N ALA A 333 -22.54 -5.06 11.26
CA ALA A 333 -22.87 -6.32 11.89
C ALA A 333 -24.29 -6.23 12.48
N ASP A 334 -25.30 -6.57 11.67
CA ASP A 334 -26.66 -6.97 12.05
C ASP A 334 -27.51 -7.21 10.78
N ALA A 335 -27.15 -8.24 9.99
CA ALA A 335 -28.10 -8.89 9.08
C ALA A 335 -28.51 -10.22 9.70
N VAL A 336 -29.53 -10.12 10.55
CA VAL A 336 -30.39 -11.17 11.12
C VAL A 336 -30.34 -12.49 10.34
N HIS A 337 -29.83 -13.55 10.96
CA HIS A 337 -30.12 -14.92 10.54
C HIS A 337 -31.64 -15.16 10.68
N PRO A 338 -32.38 -15.48 9.60
CA PRO A 338 -33.71 -16.06 9.78
C PRO A 338 -33.54 -17.47 10.35
N ALA A 339 -34.15 -17.70 11.51
CA ALA A 339 -34.19 -19.00 12.16
C ALA A 339 -34.78 -20.05 11.20
N VAL A 340 -34.04 -21.14 10.98
CA VAL A 340 -34.50 -22.31 10.23
C VAL A 340 -35.53 -23.05 11.10
N PRO A 341 -36.77 -23.32 10.63
CA PRO A 341 -37.70 -24.14 11.37
C PRO A 341 -37.29 -25.61 11.29
N THR A 342 -37.21 -26.26 12.46
CA THR A 342 -36.98 -27.71 12.58
C THR A 342 -38.20 -28.51 12.09
N PRO A 343 -38.02 -29.54 11.24
CA PRO A 343 -39.11 -30.43 10.86
C PRO A 343 -39.31 -31.50 11.95
N SER A 344 -40.37 -31.35 12.75
CA SER A 344 -40.92 -32.43 13.58
C SER A 344 -41.97 -33.19 12.77
N GLY A 345 -41.74 -34.49 12.54
CA GLY A 345 -42.81 -35.42 12.17
C GLY A 345 -42.46 -36.46 11.11
N ARG A 346 -41.72 -37.51 11.49
CA ARG A 346 -41.90 -38.84 10.87
C ARG A 346 -42.43 -39.80 11.92
N LYS A 347 -43.70 -40.19 11.77
CA LYS A 347 -44.26 -41.42 12.32
C LYS A 347 -44.01 -42.56 11.32
N GLN A 348 -43.65 -43.72 11.83
CA GLN A 348 -43.81 -45.04 11.23
C GLN A 348 -43.94 -46.06 12.39
N PRO A 349 -44.46 -47.28 12.18
CA PRO A 349 -45.44 -47.73 11.18
C PRO A 349 -46.57 -48.58 11.81
N ALA A 350 -47.59 -48.89 11.01
CA ALA A 350 -48.31 -50.17 11.02
C ALA A 350 -48.75 -50.46 9.58
#